data_AF-A0A0N4YTC3-F1
#
_entry.id   AF-A0A0N4YTC3-F1
#
_cell.length_a   1.000
_cell.length_b   1.000
_cell.length_c   1.000
_cell.angle_alpha   90.00
_cell.angle_beta   90.00
_cell.angle_gamma   90.00
#
_symmetry.space_group_name_H-M   'P 1'
#
loop_
_entity.id
_entity.type
_entity.pdbx_description
1 polymer ?
#
loop_
_entity_poly.entity_id
_entity_poly.type
_entity_poly.pdbx_seq_one_letter_code
_entity_poly.pdbx_strand_id
1 'polypeptide(L)'
;TIRAIYWTAEEQGYYGSSSYFKEHSNDNIVFAAESDEGAFRPLNYRSALKYHGDRRHKAMIEDLVIFLNTNRIPLRVINSSADDQIDLEPFAKAGIPVANYLPDRAKDHYFKYHHTNADYVTVFEENDLKTTAAIFSTLVYYIANEERW
;
A
#
# COMPACT_ATOMS: atom_id res chain seq x y z
N THR A 1 -0.76 -14.39 10.54
CA THR A 1 -1.71 -13.45 11.16
C THR A 1 -1.79 -12.20 10.31
N ILE A 2 -2.98 -11.63 10.13
CA ILE A 2 -3.18 -10.35 9.45
C ILE A 2 -3.52 -9.30 10.50
N ARG A 3 -2.86 -8.13 10.45
CA ARG A 3 -3.15 -6.99 11.32
C ARG A 3 -3.65 -5.83 10.45
N ALA A 4 -4.83 -5.30 10.76
CA ALA A 4 -5.32 -4.05 10.19
C ALA A 4 -5.03 -2.93 11.18
N ILE A 5 -4.32 -1.90 10.73
CA ILE A 5 -3.84 -0.83 11.60
C ILE A 5 -4.21 0.51 10.97
N TYR A 6 -4.67 1.43 11.80
CA TYR A 6 -4.87 2.82 11.44
C TYR A 6 -3.83 3.63 12.20
N TRP A 7 -2.85 4.18 11.49
CA TRP A 7 -1.78 4.96 12.12
C TRP A 7 -2.31 6.28 12.66
N THR A 8 -1.81 6.67 13.82
CA THR A 8 -2.01 8.01 14.37
C THR A 8 -0.80 8.87 14.07
N ALA A 9 -1.02 10.15 13.80
CA ALA A 9 0.04 11.14 13.65
C ALA A 9 1.06 10.84 12.53
N GLU A 10 0.58 10.33 11.39
CA GLU A 10 1.33 10.28 10.13
C GLU A 10 1.77 11.70 9.73
N GLU A 11 0.80 12.63 9.67
CA GLU A 11 1.01 14.01 9.21
C GLU A 11 1.94 14.85 10.11
N GLN A 12 2.27 14.36 11.31
CA GLN A 12 3.24 15.00 12.21
C GLN A 12 4.64 14.38 12.10
N GLY A 13 4.84 13.42 11.19
CA GLY A 13 6.07 12.68 10.97
C GLY A 13 5.98 11.21 11.39
N TYR A 14 4.91 10.50 10.98
CA TYR A 14 4.76 9.04 11.08
C TYR A 14 5.08 8.50 12.48
N TYR A 15 4.63 9.23 13.50
CA TYR A 15 4.94 8.90 14.90
C TYR A 15 4.22 7.63 15.37
N GLY A 16 2.99 7.38 14.90
CA GLY A 16 2.24 6.18 15.26
C GLY A 16 2.90 4.91 14.73
N SER A 17 3.21 4.87 13.43
CA SER A 17 3.89 3.74 12.80
C SER A 17 5.30 3.52 13.36
N SER A 18 6.05 4.59 13.62
CA SER A 18 7.36 4.54 14.28
C SER A 18 7.28 3.93 15.69
N SER A 19 6.32 4.37 16.50
CA SER A 19 6.12 3.83 17.85
C SER A 19 5.74 2.36 17.81
N TYR A 20 4.81 2.00 16.92
CA TYR A 20 4.39 0.62 16.75
C TYR A 20 5.54 -0.27 16.32
N PHE A 21 6.33 0.13 15.33
CA PHE A 21 7.47 -0.66 14.87
C PHE A 21 8.48 -0.89 16.01
N LYS A 22 8.74 0.13 16.84
CA LYS A 22 9.62 0.01 18.01
C LYS A 22 9.10 -0.99 19.04
N GLU A 23 7.79 -0.99 19.32
CA GLU A 23 7.16 -1.89 20.28
C GLU A 23 7.05 -3.32 19.77
N HIS A 24 6.87 -3.48 18.46
CA HIS A 24 6.68 -4.76 17.78
C HIS A 24 7.91 -5.23 16.99
N SER A 25 9.10 -4.68 17.26
CA SER A 25 10.32 -4.99 16.49
C SER A 25 10.76 -6.45 16.62
N ASN A 26 10.30 -7.14 17.68
CA ASN A 26 10.57 -8.55 17.92
C ASN A 26 9.45 -9.47 17.39
N ASP A 27 8.35 -8.90 16.89
CA ASP A 27 7.29 -9.69 16.27
C ASP A 27 7.75 -10.20 14.90
N ASN A 28 7.24 -11.36 14.50
CA ASN A 28 7.47 -11.88 13.16
C ASN A 28 6.58 -11.16 12.13
N ILE A 29 6.97 -9.95 11.74
CA ILE A 29 6.31 -9.15 10.69
C ILE A 29 7.00 -9.46 9.35
N VAL A 30 6.28 -10.15 8.48
CA VAL A 30 6.84 -10.67 7.21
C VAL A 30 6.54 -9.79 5.99
N PHE A 31 5.59 -8.87 6.12
CA PHE A 31 5.16 -7.95 5.07
C PHE A 31 4.32 -6.81 5.66
N ALA A 32 4.37 -5.63 5.06
CA ALA A 32 3.43 -4.54 5.34
C ALA A 32 2.99 -3.84 4.04
N ALA A 33 1.76 -3.33 4.00
CA ALA A 33 1.26 -2.57 2.87
C ALA A 33 0.32 -1.45 3.32
N GLU A 34 0.26 -0.39 2.54
CA GLU A 34 -0.41 0.86 2.91
C GLU A 34 -1.04 1.57 1.72
N SER A 35 -2.12 2.31 2.00
CA SER A 35 -2.80 3.21 1.07
C SER A 35 -2.89 4.60 1.71
N ASP A 36 -2.04 5.52 1.27
CA ASP A 36 -1.90 6.87 1.87
C ASP A 36 -2.07 8.03 0.87
N GLU A 37 -2.10 7.76 -0.44
CA GLU A 37 -2.32 8.78 -1.48
C GLU A 37 -3.76 8.74 -2.05
N GLY A 38 -4.72 8.52 -1.14
CA GLY A 38 -6.13 8.28 -1.44
C GLY A 38 -6.44 6.82 -1.80
N ALA A 39 -7.73 6.48 -1.81
CA ALA A 39 -8.23 5.10 -2.03
C ALA A 39 -9.00 4.97 -3.35
N PHE A 40 -8.48 5.56 -4.43
CA PHE A 40 -9.10 5.60 -5.75
C PHE A 40 -8.93 4.29 -6.51
N ARG A 41 -9.95 3.83 -7.26
CA ARG A 41 -9.77 2.65 -8.11
C ARG A 41 -8.76 2.94 -9.23
N PRO A 42 -7.94 1.95 -9.64
CA PRO A 42 -7.11 2.08 -10.83
C PRO A 42 -7.95 2.28 -12.10
N LEU A 43 -7.67 3.33 -12.87
CA LEU A 43 -8.27 3.55 -14.20
C LEU A 43 -7.31 3.15 -15.33
N ASN A 44 -6.01 3.14 -15.06
CA ASN A 44 -4.97 2.78 -16.01
C ASN A 44 -3.69 2.33 -15.29
N TYR A 45 -2.72 1.82 -16.05
CA TYR A 45 -1.45 1.28 -15.54
C TYR A 45 -0.49 2.32 -14.93
N ARG A 46 -0.86 3.60 -14.79
CA ARG A 46 -0.12 4.52 -13.92
C ARG A 46 -0.33 4.19 -12.44
N SER A 47 -1.41 3.48 -12.10
CA SER A 47 -1.57 2.89 -10.78
C SER A 47 -0.50 1.83 -10.53
N ALA A 48 0.08 1.83 -9.34
CA ALA A 48 1.13 0.88 -8.97
C ALA A 48 1.16 0.52 -7.49
N LEU A 49 1.75 -0.63 -7.17
CA LEU A 49 2.31 -0.92 -5.86
C LEU A 49 3.79 -0.47 -5.87
N LYS A 50 4.11 0.56 -5.09
CA LYS A 50 5.48 1.00 -4.80
C LYS A 50 6.11 0.02 -3.82
N TYR A 51 6.90 -0.90 -4.35
CA TYR A 51 7.49 -2.00 -3.60
C TYR A 51 8.92 -1.72 -3.17
N HIS A 52 9.23 -2.05 -1.92
CA HIS A 52 10.59 -2.16 -1.41
C HIS A 52 10.81 -3.55 -0.80
N GLY A 53 11.94 -4.18 -1.10
CA GLY A 53 12.29 -5.52 -0.61
C GLY A 53 13.10 -6.31 -1.62
N ASP A 54 13.29 -7.61 -1.39
CA ASP A 54 14.04 -8.46 -2.31
C ASP A 54 13.26 -8.83 -3.58
N ARG A 55 13.98 -9.36 -4.56
CA ARG A 55 13.43 -9.74 -5.87
C ARG A 55 12.48 -10.94 -5.82
N ARG A 56 12.64 -11.85 -4.86
CA ARG A 56 11.84 -13.08 -4.78
C ARG A 56 10.42 -12.73 -4.35
N HIS A 57 10.26 -11.96 -3.27
CA HIS A 57 8.95 -11.48 -2.83
C HIS A 57 8.32 -10.54 -3.86
N LYS A 58 9.12 -9.70 -4.53
CA LYS A 58 8.62 -8.86 -5.62
C LYS A 58 7.99 -9.68 -6.74
N ALA A 59 8.64 -10.75 -7.19
CA ALA A 59 8.13 -11.61 -8.25
C ALA A 59 6.78 -12.23 -7.88
N MET A 60 6.59 -12.62 -6.62
CA MET A 60 5.30 -13.13 -6.12
C MET A 60 4.20 -12.06 -6.17
N ILE A 61 4.52 -10.81 -5.81
CA ILE A 61 3.56 -9.69 -5.93
C ILE A 61 3.29 -9.37 -7.40
N GLU A 62 4.29 -9.48 -8.29
CA GLU A 62 4.11 -9.31 -9.73
C GLU A 62 3.17 -10.37 -10.33
N ASP A 63 3.28 -11.64 -9.93
CA ASP A 63 2.36 -12.71 -10.31
C ASP A 63 0.92 -12.43 -9.85
N LEU A 64 0.76 -11.94 -8.62
CA LEU A 64 -0.53 -11.50 -8.11
C LEU A 64 -1.10 -10.32 -8.93
N VAL A 65 -0.26 -9.34 -9.28
CA VAL A 65 -0.66 -8.19 -10.09
C VAL A 65 -1.09 -8.64 -11.49
N ILE A 66 -0.47 -9.66 -12.08
CA ILE A 66 -0.94 -10.28 -13.33
C ILE A 66 -2.36 -10.82 -13.15
N PHE A 67 -2.64 -11.53 -12.05
CA PHE A 67 -4.00 -12.00 -11.74
C PHE A 67 -5.01 -10.84 -11.55
N LEU A 68 -4.64 -9.76 -10.89
CA LEU A 68 -5.50 -8.57 -10.76
C LEU A 68 -5.78 -7.93 -12.14
N ASN A 69 -4.76 -7.87 -13.01
CA ASN A 69 -4.88 -7.35 -14.37
C ASN A 69 -5.86 -8.19 -15.23
N THR A 70 -5.86 -9.52 -15.12
CA THR A 70 -6.85 -10.37 -15.84
C THR A 70 -8.29 -10.13 -15.35
N ASN A 71 -8.44 -9.62 -14.13
CA ASN A 71 -9.71 -9.21 -13.53
C ASN A 71 -10.01 -7.71 -13.72
N ARG A 72 -9.37 -7.06 -14.71
CA ARG A 72 -9.61 -5.65 -15.10
C ARG A 72 -9.25 -4.62 -14.04
N ILE A 73 -8.28 -4.92 -13.16
CA ILE A 73 -7.69 -3.96 -12.24
C ILE A 73 -6.30 -3.58 -12.78
N PRO A 74 -6.14 -2.48 -13.54
CA PRO A 74 -4.88 -2.14 -14.20
C PRO A 74 -3.84 -1.65 -13.19
N LEU A 75 -2.92 -2.54 -12.80
CA LEU A 75 -1.91 -2.29 -11.77
C LEU A 75 -0.53 -2.76 -12.24
N ARG A 76 0.52 -2.11 -11.73
CA ARG A 76 1.92 -2.53 -11.91
C ARG A 76 2.62 -2.60 -10.56
N VAL A 77 3.77 -3.27 -10.53
CA VAL A 77 4.71 -3.17 -9.40
C VAL A 77 5.89 -2.31 -9.83
N ILE A 78 6.20 -1.28 -9.06
CA ILE A 78 7.37 -0.42 -9.30
C ILE A 78 8.28 -0.46 -8.08
N ASN A 79 9.58 -0.28 -8.29
CA ASN A 79 10.52 -0.20 -7.17
C ASN A 79 10.41 1.16 -6.47
N SER A 80 10.65 1.18 -5.16
CA SER A 80 10.88 2.40 -4.39
C SER A 80 12.11 2.28 -3.50
N SER A 81 12.62 3.41 -3.02
CA SER A 81 13.55 3.40 -1.88
C SER A 81 12.79 3.06 -0.59
N ALA A 82 13.54 2.76 0.48
CA ALA A 82 12.95 2.58 1.80
C ALA A 82 12.35 3.88 2.35
N ASP A 83 12.98 5.02 2.06
CA ASP A 83 12.52 6.35 2.51
C ASP A 83 11.23 6.81 1.80
N ASP A 84 10.89 6.22 0.64
CA ASP A 84 9.66 6.54 -0.10
C ASP A 84 8.39 5.84 0.46
N GLN A 85 8.51 5.15 1.59
CA GLN A 85 7.49 4.24 2.14
C GLN A 85 6.68 4.85 3.30
N ILE A 86 6.92 6.11 3.68
CA ILE A 86 6.13 6.89 4.65
C ILE A 86 6.02 6.12 5.98
N ASP A 87 4.82 5.71 6.41
CA ASP A 87 4.61 4.96 7.66
C ASP A 87 5.27 3.57 7.65
N LEU A 88 5.53 3.03 6.46
CA LEU A 88 6.21 1.75 6.28
C LEU A 88 7.75 1.88 6.21
N GLU A 89 8.30 3.09 6.27
CA GLU A 89 9.75 3.32 6.23
C GLU A 89 10.52 2.53 7.30
N PRO A 90 10.13 2.48 8.59
CA PRO A 90 10.85 1.71 9.60
C PRO A 90 10.90 0.21 9.28
N PHE A 91 9.83 -0.33 8.70
CA PHE A 91 9.72 -1.72 8.27
C PHE A 91 10.65 -1.99 7.09
N ALA A 92 10.62 -1.11 6.08
CA ALA A 92 11.48 -1.18 4.91
C ALA A 92 12.97 -1.16 5.30
N LYS A 93 13.36 -0.24 6.20
CA LYS A 93 14.73 -0.11 6.72
C LYS A 93 15.18 -1.33 7.53
N ALA A 94 14.24 -2.05 8.16
CA ALA A 94 14.51 -3.30 8.84
C ALA A 94 14.60 -4.51 7.89
N GLY A 95 14.44 -4.30 6.58
CA GLY A 95 14.50 -5.36 5.56
C GLY A 95 13.19 -6.13 5.39
N ILE A 96 12.10 -5.68 6.01
CA ILE A 96 10.77 -6.26 5.80
C ILE A 96 10.27 -5.77 4.44
N PRO A 97 9.80 -6.68 3.55
CA PRO A 97 9.19 -6.25 2.29
C PRO A 97 7.94 -5.41 2.53
N VAL A 98 7.80 -4.31 1.77
CA VAL A 98 6.66 -3.40 1.91
C VAL A 98 6.10 -2.95 0.56
N ALA A 99 4.82 -2.57 0.53
CA ALA A 99 4.18 -2.03 -0.66
C ALA A 99 3.19 -0.90 -0.36
N ASN A 100 3.46 0.29 -0.91
CA ASN A 100 2.54 1.42 -0.88
C ASN A 100 1.68 1.49 -2.15
N TYR A 101 0.38 1.69 -2.01
CA TYR A 101 -0.53 1.83 -3.15
C TYR A 101 -0.50 3.26 -3.69
N LEU A 102 -0.09 3.40 -4.95
CA LEU A 102 -0.10 4.65 -5.70
C LEU A 102 -1.22 4.58 -6.75
N PRO A 103 -2.36 5.26 -6.56
CA PRO A 103 -3.40 5.35 -7.60
C PRO A 103 -2.94 6.26 -8.75
N ASP A 104 -3.41 6.00 -9.98
CA ASP A 104 -3.09 6.83 -11.15
C ASP A 104 -3.55 8.29 -10.99
N ARG A 105 -4.56 8.48 -10.15
CA ARG A 105 -5.17 9.76 -9.80
C ARG A 105 -4.47 10.50 -8.64
N ALA A 106 -3.39 9.96 -8.07
CA ALA A 106 -2.67 10.60 -6.97
C ALA A 106 -2.18 12.01 -7.35
N LYS A 107 -1.56 12.18 -8.54
CA LYS A 107 -0.93 13.47 -8.88
C LYS A 107 -1.90 14.54 -9.36
N ASP A 108 -2.93 14.16 -10.09
CA ASP A 108 -3.82 15.06 -10.83
C ASP A 108 -5.23 15.17 -10.24
N HIS A 109 -5.57 14.35 -9.25
CA HIS A 109 -6.84 14.41 -8.55
C HIS A 109 -6.66 14.54 -7.03
N TYR A 110 -5.93 13.64 -6.37
CA TYR A 110 -5.77 13.65 -4.91
C TYR A 110 -5.23 15.00 -4.40
N PHE A 111 -4.12 15.50 -4.96
CA PHE A 111 -3.52 16.78 -4.53
C PHE A 111 -4.35 18.04 -4.84
N LYS A 112 -5.50 17.91 -5.51
CA LYS A 112 -6.46 19.04 -5.61
C LYS A 112 -7.23 19.27 -4.31
N TYR A 113 -7.34 18.24 -3.47
CA TYR A 113 -8.15 18.23 -2.25
C TYR A 113 -7.32 18.01 -0.99
N HIS A 114 -6.20 17.28 -1.10
CA HIS A 114 -5.28 16.96 -0.01
C HIS A 114 -4.93 18.18 0.85
N HIS A 115 -5.05 18.04 2.17
CA HIS A 115 -4.82 19.10 3.17
C HIS A 115 -5.69 20.36 2.99
N THR A 116 -6.87 20.22 2.40
CA THR A 116 -7.83 21.32 2.28
C THR A 116 -9.17 20.96 2.91
N ASN A 117 -9.98 21.98 3.18
CA ASN A 117 -11.37 21.81 3.59
C ASN A 117 -12.27 21.19 2.50
N ALA A 118 -11.74 20.81 1.33
CA ALA A 118 -12.48 20.11 0.29
C ALA A 118 -12.24 18.59 0.29
N ASP A 119 -11.37 18.10 1.18
CA ASP A 119 -11.14 16.66 1.37
C ASP A 119 -12.31 16.01 2.13
N TYR A 120 -13.27 15.52 1.35
CA TYR A 120 -14.48 14.87 1.84
C TYR A 120 -14.74 13.57 1.09
N VAL A 121 -15.56 12.70 1.68
CA VAL A 121 -16.00 11.44 1.06
C VAL A 121 -16.60 11.61 -0.35
N THR A 122 -17.13 12.79 -0.67
CA THR A 122 -17.68 13.13 -1.98
C THR A 122 -16.65 13.20 -3.11
N VAL A 123 -15.34 13.20 -2.79
CA VAL A 123 -14.26 13.12 -3.78
C VAL A 123 -14.21 11.73 -4.42
N PHE A 124 -14.66 10.69 -3.72
CA PHE A 124 -14.67 9.32 -4.25
C PHE A 124 -15.82 9.06 -5.22
N GLU A 125 -15.52 8.30 -6.27
CA GLU A 125 -16.52 7.75 -7.19
C GLU A 125 -17.03 6.38 -6.75
N GLU A 126 -18.12 5.93 -7.38
CA GLU A 126 -18.61 4.57 -7.20
C GLU A 126 -17.49 3.55 -7.48
N ASN A 127 -17.37 2.57 -6.58
CA ASN A 127 -16.37 1.49 -6.60
C ASN A 127 -14.92 1.88 -6.25
N ASP A 128 -14.58 3.15 -5.99
CA ASP A 128 -13.21 3.53 -5.60
C ASP A 128 -12.73 2.75 -4.36
N LEU A 129 -13.44 2.94 -3.25
CA LEU A 129 -13.12 2.26 -2.00
C LEU A 129 -13.24 0.74 -2.12
N LYS A 130 -14.21 0.25 -2.89
CA LYS A 130 -14.46 -1.19 -3.07
C LYS A 130 -13.32 -1.88 -3.84
N THR A 131 -12.85 -1.28 -4.92
CA THR A 131 -11.77 -1.83 -5.72
C THR A 131 -10.45 -1.76 -4.97
N THR A 132 -10.16 -0.66 -4.28
CA THR A 132 -8.97 -0.56 -3.41
C THR A 132 -9.01 -1.61 -2.31
N ALA A 133 -10.15 -1.79 -1.63
CA ALA A 133 -10.32 -2.86 -0.64
C ALA A 133 -10.10 -4.26 -1.25
N ALA A 134 -10.54 -4.51 -2.49
CA ALA A 134 -10.28 -5.77 -3.19
C ALA A 134 -8.79 -6.00 -3.50
N ILE A 135 -8.05 -4.96 -3.87
CA ILE A 135 -6.59 -5.05 -4.09
C ILE A 135 -5.91 -5.50 -2.79
N PHE A 136 -6.15 -4.79 -1.68
CA PHE A 136 -5.53 -5.10 -0.40
C PHE A 136 -5.98 -6.47 0.14
N SER A 137 -7.27 -6.79 0.05
CA SER A 137 -7.79 -8.10 0.48
C SER A 137 -7.14 -9.25 -0.29
N THR A 138 -6.97 -9.11 -1.61
CA THR A 138 -6.32 -10.14 -2.42
C THR A 138 -4.84 -10.26 -2.08
N LEU A 139 -4.15 -9.13 -1.89
CA LEU A 139 -2.74 -9.07 -1.49
C LEU A 139 -2.47 -9.76 -0.15
N VAL A 140 -3.19 -9.36 0.91
CA VAL A 140 -2.98 -9.94 2.23
C VAL A 140 -3.43 -11.39 2.32
N TYR A 141 -4.49 -11.77 1.58
CA TYR A 141 -4.93 -13.16 1.51
C TYR A 141 -3.87 -14.04 0.81
N TYR A 142 -3.34 -13.58 -0.32
CA TYR A 142 -2.31 -14.31 -1.05
C TYR A 142 -1.06 -14.52 -0.19
N ILE A 143 -0.52 -13.45 0.39
CA ILE A 143 0.70 -13.49 1.21
C ILE A 143 0.50 -14.35 2.47
N ALA A 144 -0.65 -14.22 3.15
CA ALA A 144 -0.91 -14.98 4.38
C ALA A 144 -1.06 -16.50 4.15
N ASN A 145 -1.23 -16.95 2.90
CA ASN A 145 -1.37 -18.36 2.53
C ASN A 145 -0.25 -18.86 1.61
N GLU A 146 0.79 -18.07 1.34
CA GLU A 146 1.91 -18.47 0.50
C GLU A 146 3.01 -19.08 1.37
N GLU A 147 3.16 -20.41 1.33
CA GLU A 147 4.17 -21.14 2.10
C GLU A 147 5.61 -20.77 1.71
N ARG A 148 5.79 -20.25 0.50
CA ARG A 148 7.09 -19.80 0.00
C ARG A 148 7.39 -18.36 0.38
N TRP A 149 6.52 -17.66 1.10
CA TRP A 149 6.85 -16.34 1.63
C TRP A 149 7.94 -16.49 2.71
#